data_AF-A0A7J6TE84-F1
#
_entry.id   AF-A0A7J6TE84-F1
#
_cell.length_a   1.000
_cell.length_b   1.000
_cell.length_c   1.000
_cell.angle_alpha   90.00
_cell.angle_beta   90.00
_cell.angle_gamma   90.00
#
_symmetry.space_group_name_H-M   'P 1'
#
loop_
_entity.id
_entity.type
_entity.pdbx_description
1 polymer ?
#
loop_
_entity_poly.entity_id
_entity_poly.type
_entity_poly.pdbx_seq_one_letter_code
_entity_poly.pdbx_strand_id
1 'polypeptide(L)'
;IVTPSYWNEGNTQAVELVHYGSTCDGCGVSPIVGRRYKCNYCAEYELCSRCFKEPANKQHRLEHLFTLIARPAKLWTVHTKNQKGRLYNEMKCEMCGVLPPGGA
;
A
#
# COMPACT_ATOMS: atom_id res chain seq x y z
N ILE A 1 -18.95 -19.94 -4.36
CA ILE A 1 -19.00 -18.47 -4.53
C ILE A 1 -19.27 -17.90 -3.15
N VAL A 2 -18.25 -17.35 -2.47
CA VAL A 2 -18.39 -16.85 -1.10
C VAL A 2 -18.84 -15.40 -1.19
N THR A 3 -20.06 -15.11 -0.77
CA THR A 3 -20.61 -13.76 -0.76
C THR A 3 -20.02 -12.96 0.42
N PRO A 4 -19.68 -11.67 0.24
CA PRO A 4 -19.12 -10.86 1.31
C PRO A 4 -20.21 -10.48 2.32
N SER A 5 -20.21 -11.09 3.50
CA SER A 5 -21.09 -10.76 4.62
C SER A 5 -20.68 -9.46 5.36
N TYR A 6 -20.07 -8.50 4.67
CA TYR A 6 -19.52 -7.27 5.27
C TYR A 6 -20.55 -6.13 5.45
N TRP A 7 -21.84 -6.38 5.20
CA TRP A 7 -22.92 -5.38 5.25
C TRP A 7 -24.05 -5.72 6.24
N ASN A 8 -23.77 -6.38 7.37
CA ASN A 8 -24.79 -6.59 8.42
C ASN A 8 -24.35 -5.98 9.76
N GLU A 9 -25.15 -5.05 10.26
CA GLU A 9 -24.99 -4.27 11.50
C GLU A 9 -25.29 -5.08 12.77
N GLY A 10 -24.74 -6.29 12.89
CA GLY A 10 -25.08 -7.16 14.01
C GLY A 10 -24.04 -8.23 14.27
N ASN A 11 -23.02 -7.87 15.04
CA ASN A 11 -22.08 -8.76 15.74
C ASN A 11 -21.48 -9.93 14.93
N THR A 12 -20.27 -9.72 14.39
CA THR A 12 -19.35 -10.81 14.05
C THR A 12 -17.98 -10.39 14.58
N GLN A 13 -17.35 -11.20 15.42
CA GLN A 13 -15.96 -10.98 15.84
C GLN A 13 -15.11 -10.83 14.58
N ALA A 14 -14.74 -9.59 14.26
CA ALA A 14 -13.96 -9.28 13.07
C ALA A 14 -12.59 -9.90 13.25
N VAL A 15 -12.30 -10.96 12.50
CA VAL A 15 -10.93 -11.48 12.41
C VAL A 15 -10.09 -10.35 11.83
N GLU A 16 -9.23 -9.76 12.65
CA GLU A 16 -8.33 -8.71 12.20
C GLU A 16 -7.37 -9.30 11.17
N LEU A 17 -7.44 -8.78 9.95
CA LEU A 17 -6.56 -9.20 8.86
C LEU A 17 -5.20 -8.54 9.07
N VAL A 18 -4.19 -9.35 9.37
CA VAL A 18 -2.82 -8.87 9.65
C VAL A 18 -1.93 -9.08 8.42
N HIS A 19 -1.33 -8.00 7.93
CA HIS A 19 -0.41 -8.00 6.78
C HIS A 19 1.04 -8.00 7.25
N TYR A 20 1.58 -9.18 7.60
CA TYR A 20 2.98 -9.33 7.99
C TYR A 20 3.94 -8.91 6.87
N GLY A 21 5.01 -8.21 7.24
CA GLY A 21 6.01 -7.69 6.30
C GLY A 21 5.58 -6.42 5.55
N SER A 22 4.38 -5.89 5.83
CA SER A 22 3.93 -4.60 5.33
C SER A 22 4.07 -3.52 6.38
N THR A 23 4.67 -2.39 5.99
CA THR A 23 4.85 -1.22 6.83
C THR A 23 4.14 -0.04 6.17
N CYS A 24 3.40 0.75 6.94
CA CYS A 24 2.78 1.95 6.43
C CYS A 24 3.84 3.05 6.24
N ASP A 25 4.00 3.58 5.04
CA ASP A 25 4.95 4.67 4.77
C ASP A 25 4.52 6.02 5.37
N GLY A 26 3.23 6.19 5.65
CA GLY A 26 2.71 7.42 6.23
C GLY A 26 2.93 7.55 7.74
N CYS A 27 2.97 6.43 8.49
CA CYS A 27 3.10 6.47 9.95
C CYS A 27 4.06 5.43 10.55
N GLY A 28 4.70 4.60 9.72
CA GLY A 28 5.65 3.57 10.17
C GLY A 28 5.05 2.34 10.84
N VAL A 29 3.71 2.24 10.98
CA VAL A 29 3.11 1.07 11.64
C VAL A 29 3.40 -0.22 10.87
N SER A 30 3.84 -1.25 11.59
CA SER A 30 4.15 -2.58 11.07
C SER A 30 3.87 -3.64 12.14
N PRO A 31 3.14 -4.74 11.83
CA PRO A 31 2.47 -5.00 10.56
C PRO A 31 1.22 -4.11 10.38
N ILE A 32 0.80 -3.88 9.13
CA ILE A 32 -0.49 -3.23 8.86
C ILE A 32 -1.63 -4.18 9.25
N VAL A 33 -2.54 -3.70 10.12
CA VAL A 33 -3.75 -4.41 10.53
C VAL A 33 -4.99 -3.81 9.85
N GLY A 34 -5.90 -4.67 9.40
CA GLY A 34 -7.11 -4.27 8.68
C GLY A 34 -6.85 -4.11 7.18
N ARG A 35 -7.36 -3.02 6.58
CA ARG A 35 -7.17 -2.78 5.13
C ARG A 35 -5.79 -2.19 4.85
N ARG A 36 -5.07 -2.79 3.91
CA ARG A 36 -3.81 -2.30 3.32
C ARG A 36 -4.06 -1.66 1.95
N TYR A 37 -3.41 -0.55 1.66
CA TYR A 37 -3.52 0.18 0.40
C TYR A 37 -2.14 0.29 -0.26
N LYS A 38 -1.97 -0.22 -1.48
CA LYS A 38 -0.73 -0.12 -2.25
C LYS A 38 -0.89 0.92 -3.36
N CYS A 39 0.05 1.85 -3.49
CA CYS A 39 0.07 2.76 -4.63
C CYS A 39 0.35 2.00 -5.93
N ASN A 40 -0.40 2.29 -7.00
CA ASN A 40 -0.20 1.65 -8.30
C ASN A 40 1.00 2.21 -9.08
N TYR A 41 1.53 3.36 -8.67
CA TYR A 41 2.60 4.08 -9.36
C TYR A 41 3.94 4.05 -8.62
N CYS A 42 3.91 3.82 -7.31
CA CYS A 42 5.11 3.78 -6.46
C CYS A 42 5.36 2.35 -6.00
N ALA A 43 6.50 1.81 -6.43
CA ALA A 43 6.82 0.39 -6.27
C ALA A 43 6.73 -0.10 -4.82
N GLU A 44 7.06 0.74 -3.83
CA GLU A 44 7.11 0.35 -2.42
C GLU A 44 6.20 1.16 -1.49
N TYR A 45 5.24 1.94 -2.02
CA TYR A 45 4.40 2.80 -1.18
C TYR A 45 3.11 2.10 -0.71
N GLU A 46 3.05 1.73 0.56
CA GLU A 46 1.93 1.11 1.27
C GLU A 46 1.38 1.99 2.39
N LEU A 47 0.06 2.02 2.54
CA LEU A 47 -0.63 2.77 3.60
C LEU A 47 -1.59 1.89 4.39
N CYS A 48 -1.70 2.18 5.69
CA CYS A 48 -2.78 1.70 6.53
C CYS A 48 -4.08 2.48 6.27
N SER A 49 -5.20 1.96 6.76
CA SER A 49 -6.51 2.59 6.61
C SER A 49 -6.59 4.03 7.10
N ARG A 50 -5.86 4.36 8.18
CA ARG A 50 -5.81 5.71 8.74
C ARG A 50 -5.09 6.66 7.81
N CYS A 51 -3.86 6.32 7.42
CA CYS A 51 -3.05 7.16 6.53
C CYS A 51 -3.66 7.28 5.13
N PHE A 52 -4.39 6.28 4.65
CA PHE A 52 -5.14 6.39 3.40
C PHE A 52 -6.28 7.43 3.47
N LYS A 53 -6.99 7.50 4.60
CA LYS A 53 -8.12 8.42 4.80
C LYS A 53 -7.71 9.84 5.19
N GLU A 54 -6.57 10.01 5.86
CA GLU A 54 -6.13 11.31 6.32
C GLU A 54 -5.50 12.15 5.18
N PRO A 55 -5.71 13.48 5.19
CA PRO A 55 -5.09 14.40 4.23
C PRO A 55 -3.57 14.57 4.44
N ALA A 56 -2.97 13.86 5.39
CA ALA A 56 -1.51 13.79 5.59
C ALA A 56 -0.76 13.20 4.37
N ASN A 57 -1.46 12.53 3.46
CA ASN A 57 -0.97 12.11 2.14
C ASN A 57 -0.59 13.27 1.20
N LYS A 58 -0.58 14.55 1.62
CA LYS A 58 -0.15 15.67 0.78
C LYS A 58 1.24 15.51 0.15
N GLN A 59 2.12 14.68 0.73
CA GLN A 59 3.44 14.37 0.14
C GLN A 59 3.37 13.34 -1.01
N HIS A 60 2.30 12.55 -1.10
CA HIS A 60 2.05 11.58 -2.15
C HIS A 60 0.76 11.97 -2.89
N ARG A 61 0.89 12.64 -4.04
CA ARG A 61 -0.21 13.36 -4.73
C ARG A 61 -1.53 12.58 -4.77
N LEU A 62 -2.63 13.31 -4.59
CA LEU A 62 -4.02 12.81 -4.60
C LEU A 62 -4.43 12.10 -5.91
N GLU A 63 -3.67 12.27 -6.99
CA GLU A 63 -3.93 11.68 -8.31
C GLU A 63 -3.49 10.21 -8.39
N HIS A 64 -2.67 9.74 -7.46
CA HIS A 64 -2.24 8.34 -7.47
C HIS A 64 -3.39 7.43 -7.04
N LEU A 65 -3.73 6.49 -7.91
CA LEU A 65 -4.66 5.40 -7.60
C LEU A 65 -4.01 4.38 -6.66
N PHE A 66 -4.82 3.88 -5.73
CA PHE A 66 -4.42 2.85 -4.79
C PHE A 66 -5.22 1.57 -5.02
N THR A 67 -4.53 0.44 -4.92
CA THR A 67 -5.16 -0.88 -4.84
C THR A 67 -5.41 -1.23 -3.38
N LEU A 68 -6.67 -1.54 -3.05
CA LEU A 68 -7.05 -2.12 -1.77
C LEU A 68 -6.65 -3.60 -1.75
N ILE A 69 -5.78 -3.97 -0.82
CA ILE A 69 -5.48 -5.37 -0.50
C ILE A 69 -6.24 -5.73 0.77
N ALA A 70 -7.45 -6.25 0.57
CA ALA A 70 -8.37 -6.54 1.66
C ALA A 70 -7.98 -7.78 2.47
N ARG A 71 -7.33 -8.78 1.86
CA ARG A 71 -6.86 -9.99 2.55
C ARG A 71 -5.33 -10.06 2.49
N PRO A 72 -4.66 -10.67 3.48
CA PRO A 72 -3.22 -10.89 3.42
C PRO A 72 -2.86 -11.63 2.13
N ALA A 73 -2.18 -10.92 1.24
CA ALA A 73 -1.70 -11.44 -0.02
C ALA A 73 -0.31 -10.87 -0.25
N LYS A 74 0.61 -11.76 -0.62
CA LYS A 74 1.92 -11.36 -1.06
C LYS A 74 1.80 -10.88 -2.50
N LEU A 75 1.78 -9.57 -2.68
CA LEU A 75 1.94 -8.97 -4.00
C LEU A 75 3.43 -8.83 -4.25
N TRP A 76 3.92 -9.48 -5.29
CA TRP A 76 5.29 -9.33 -5.74
C TRP A 76 5.32 -8.19 -6.75
N THR A 77 6.09 -7.14 -6.45
CA THR A 77 6.42 -6.13 -7.45
C THR A 77 7.33 -6.79 -8.47
N VAL A 78 6.96 -6.76 -9.75
CA VAL A 78 7.88 -7.21 -10.81
C VAL A 78 9.02 -6.20 -10.89
N HIS A 79 10.22 -6.62 -10.52
CA HIS A 79 11.42 -5.79 -10.66
C HIS A 79 11.86 -5.77 -12.12
N THR A 80 11.36 -4.80 -12.86
CA THR A 80 11.84 -4.51 -14.21
C THR A 80 13.02 -3.54 -14.15
N LYS A 81 13.90 -3.59 -15.15
CA LYS A 81 15.01 -2.64 -15.33
C LYS A 81 14.67 -1.64 -16.42
N ASN A 82 15.08 -0.39 -16.25
CA ASN A 82 15.07 0.57 -17.33
C ASN A 82 16.18 0.28 -18.35
N GLN A 83 16.23 1.06 -19.43
CA GLN A 83 17.25 0.93 -20.48
C GLN A 83 18.70 1.07 -19.98
N LYS A 84 18.91 1.73 -18.84
CA LYS A 84 20.21 1.92 -18.18
C LYS A 84 20.51 0.84 -17.12
N GLY A 85 19.66 -0.18 -17.00
CA GLY A 85 19.84 -1.29 -16.06
C GLY A 85 19.43 -1.00 -14.60
N ARG A 86 18.91 0.19 -14.29
CA ARG A 86 18.40 0.53 -12.94
C ARG A 86 17.03 -0.08 -12.71
N LEU A 87 16.76 -0.58 -11.50
CA LEU A 87 15.44 -1.14 -11.20
C LEU A 87 14.41 -0.01 -11.11
N TYR A 88 13.22 -0.21 -11.69
CA TYR A 88 12.16 0.81 -11.65
C TYR A 88 11.69 1.12 -10.22
N ASN A 89 11.84 0.20 -9.27
CA ASN A 89 11.54 0.40 -7.85
C ASN A 89 12.64 1.13 -7.07
N GLU A 90 13.78 1.44 -7.70
CA GLU A 90 14.84 2.29 -7.14
C GLU A 90 14.83 3.69 -7.78
N MET A 91 13.98 3.89 -8.79
CA MET A 91 13.82 5.19 -9.45
C MET A 91 12.80 6.03 -8.67
N LYS A 92 13.03 7.36 -8.68
CA LYS A 92 12.01 8.31 -8.23
C LYS A 92 10.74 8.08 -9.06
N CYS A 93 9.59 8.06 -8.40
CA CYS A 93 8.32 8.02 -9.12
C CYS A 93 8.26 9.24 -10.04
N GLU A 94 8.05 9.03 -11.33
CA GLU A 94 8.05 10.12 -12.34
C GLU A 94 6.93 11.15 -12.07
N MET A 95 5.88 10.73 -11.35
CA MET A 95 4.73 11.57 -11.02
C MET A 95 4.92 12.36 -9.72
N CYS A 96 5.52 11.81 -8.67
CA CYS A 96 5.67 12.53 -7.39
C CYS A 96 7.12 12.90 -7.02
N GLY A 97 8.13 12.39 -7.73
CA GLY A 97 9.55 12.65 -7.47
C GLY A 97 10.08 12.07 -6.15
N VAL A 98 9.21 11.43 -5.37
CA VAL A 98 9.53 10.81 -4.07
C VAL A 98 10.39 9.57 -4.33
N LEU A 99 11.52 9.49 -3.62
CA LEU A 99 12.33 8.28 -3.57
C LEU A 99 11.59 7.23 -2.73
N PRO A 100 11.56 5.97 -3.19
CA PRO A 100 11.03 4.89 -2.37
C PRO A 100 11.82 4.81 -1.05
N PRO A 101 11.16 4.50 0.07
CA PRO A 101 11.85 4.29 1.34
C PRO A 101 12.88 3.15 1.16
N GLY A 102 14.15 3.44 1.44
CA GLY A 102 15.27 2.51 1.26
C GLY A 102 16.12 2.70 0.01
N GLY A 103 15.82 3.67 -0.86
CA GLY A 103 16.74 4.09 -1.92
C GLY A 103 17.87 4.97 -1.38
N ALA A 104 19.10 4.46 -1.38
CA ALA A 104 20.31 5.18 -1.00
C ALA A 104 20.63 6.36 -1.94
#